data_AF-A0A2V9LVE6-F1
#
_entry.id   AF-A0A2V9LVE6-F1
#
_cell.length_a   1.000
_cell.length_b   1.000
_cell.length_c   1.000
_cell.angle_alpha   90.00
_cell.angle_beta   90.00
_cell.angle_gamma   90.00
#
_symmetry.space_group_name_H-M   'P 1'
#
loop_
_entity.id
_entity.type
_entity.pdbx_description
1 polymer ?
#
loop_
_entity_poly.entity_id
_entity_poly.type
_entity_poly.pdbx_seq_one_letter_code
_entity_poly.pdbx_strand_id
1 'polypeptide(L)'
;MIPSEVTILCWSEPESEDLNLAKLAEFLGLKSSLLRINTGSAGVGYLERNLPEHPACLAVSGTTLARIFSGSNSDNELRSFLLRRVSHLLIYATEPSRSCGAALSYLTEGAVTSLTPVQNPDTEYRISPKHRAVCRQLTGLTFGRTNERTDLTFAGRQDNLSSLIKIGDRTFFAALERDTCTIFIVGCNTVADIDTVVSPLADVGSYFSRLIPAMMFLKRVFRDKAWHARKPYANFTVDDPLLQESYGFLNYRTLLETMDRCGFFTTIAFIPWNFKRTDPNIAALLRSRPDRFSIAVHGCDHTGAEFGSDDTTLLNRKVRAALLQMNDHQQTTGLAFDRVMIFPQGKFAAAAMKTLK
;
A
#
# COMPACT_ATOMS: atom_id res chain seq x y z
N MET A 1 13.63 18.73 4.32
CA MET A 1 12.44 19.03 3.51
C MET A 1 11.90 17.72 2.93
N ILE A 2 10.59 17.58 2.67
CA ILE A 2 9.99 16.37 2.09
C ILE A 2 9.78 16.58 0.59
N PRO A 3 10.18 15.64 -0.30
CA PRO A 3 9.97 15.75 -1.74
C PRO A 3 8.51 16.05 -2.11
N SER A 4 8.28 16.77 -3.22
CA SER A 4 6.94 17.14 -3.70
C SER A 4 6.24 15.98 -4.43
N GLU A 5 7.00 15.16 -5.13
CA GLU A 5 6.54 14.04 -5.95
C GLU A 5 7.64 12.98 -6.07
N VAL A 6 7.26 11.79 -6.56
CA VAL A 6 8.20 10.77 -7.04
C VAL A 6 8.35 10.89 -8.55
N THR A 7 9.56 11.18 -9.02
CA THR A 7 9.88 11.13 -10.44
C THR A 7 10.34 9.73 -10.79
N ILE A 8 9.70 9.09 -11.76
CA ILE A 8 10.02 7.74 -12.23
C ILE A 8 10.74 7.87 -13.57
N LEU A 9 11.96 7.36 -13.66
CA LEU A 9 12.73 7.35 -14.91
C LEU A 9 12.32 6.18 -15.78
N CYS A 10 11.92 6.49 -17.01
CA CYS A 10 11.50 5.51 -18.01
C CYS A 10 12.45 5.56 -19.21
N TRP A 11 12.84 4.41 -19.74
CA TRP A 11 13.68 4.37 -20.94
C TRP A 11 12.83 4.42 -22.22
N SER A 12 12.90 5.55 -22.92
CA SER A 12 12.07 5.93 -24.07
C SER A 12 10.58 6.03 -23.73
N GLU A 13 9.93 4.92 -23.40
CA GLU A 13 8.53 4.83 -23.00
C GLU A 13 8.41 4.08 -21.67
N PRO A 14 7.38 4.37 -20.85
CA PRO A 14 7.17 3.67 -19.59
C PRO A 14 6.85 2.18 -19.82
N GLU A 15 7.55 1.31 -19.09
CA GLU A 15 7.24 -0.12 -19.01
C GLU A 15 6.12 -0.38 -17.97
N SER A 16 5.56 -1.59 -17.91
CA SER A 16 4.42 -1.90 -17.03
C SER A 16 4.74 -1.64 -15.55
N GLU A 17 5.96 -1.95 -15.12
CA GLU A 17 6.46 -1.72 -13.77
C GLU A 17 6.52 -0.24 -13.40
N ASP A 18 6.85 0.64 -14.36
CA ASP A 18 6.89 2.09 -14.16
C ASP A 18 5.48 2.63 -13.90
N LEU A 19 4.52 2.18 -14.72
CA LEU A 19 3.11 2.53 -14.58
C LEU A 19 2.52 1.99 -13.27
N ASN A 20 2.87 0.77 -12.89
CA ASN A 20 2.41 0.16 -11.64
C ASN A 20 2.96 0.90 -10.41
N LEU A 21 4.22 1.34 -10.45
CA LEU A 21 4.79 2.15 -9.37
C LEU A 21 4.12 3.53 -9.29
N ALA A 22 3.83 4.17 -10.43
CA ALA A 22 3.09 5.43 -10.48
C ALA A 22 1.69 5.28 -9.86
N LYS A 23 0.94 4.26 -10.29
CA LYS A 23 -0.39 3.92 -9.71
C LYS A 23 -0.32 3.67 -8.21
N LEU A 24 0.69 2.95 -7.74
CA LEU A 24 0.90 2.70 -6.31
C LEU A 24 1.18 3.99 -5.53
N ALA A 25 1.95 4.93 -6.10
CA ALA A 25 2.19 6.23 -5.49
C ALA A 25 0.91 7.07 -5.39
N GLU A 26 0.13 7.14 -6.48
CA GLU A 26 -1.16 7.84 -6.51
C GLU A 26 -2.17 7.24 -5.53
N PHE A 27 -2.24 5.90 -5.44
CA PHE A 27 -3.05 5.20 -4.44
C PHE A 27 -2.68 5.58 -3.01
N LEU A 28 -1.39 5.86 -2.76
CA LEU A 28 -0.90 6.38 -1.48
C LEU A 28 -1.08 7.90 -1.34
N GLY A 29 -1.85 8.55 -2.20
CA GLY A 29 -2.13 9.99 -2.15
C GLY A 29 -0.95 10.87 -2.58
N LEU A 30 0.05 10.30 -3.26
CA LEU A 30 1.24 11.01 -3.71
C LEU A 30 1.11 11.47 -5.16
N LYS A 31 1.84 12.53 -5.51
CA LYS A 31 2.07 12.89 -6.92
C LYS A 31 3.20 12.03 -7.48
N SER A 32 3.02 11.57 -8.72
CA SER A 32 4.07 10.91 -9.50
C SER A 32 4.20 11.54 -10.88
N SER A 33 5.43 11.59 -11.40
CA SER A 33 5.73 12.03 -12.75
C SER A 33 6.59 10.99 -13.47
N LEU A 34 6.36 10.79 -14.77
CA LEU A 34 7.16 9.92 -15.63
C LEU A 34 8.13 10.79 -16.43
N LEU A 35 9.43 10.58 -16.23
CA LEU A 35 10.48 11.28 -16.96
C LEU A 35 11.15 10.32 -17.93
N ARG A 36 10.92 10.57 -19.22
CA ARG A 36 11.44 9.74 -20.32
C ARG A 36 12.89 10.12 -20.63
N ILE A 37 13.76 9.12 -20.65
CA ILE A 37 15.17 9.26 -21.00
C ILE A 37 15.57 8.26 -22.08
N ASN A 38 16.59 8.59 -22.87
CA ASN A 38 17.18 7.69 -23.85
C ASN A 38 18.69 7.99 -23.96
N THR A 39 19.38 7.37 -24.92
CA THR A 39 20.82 7.59 -25.13
C THR A 39 21.20 9.06 -25.32
N GLY A 40 20.33 9.89 -25.92
CA GLY A 40 20.56 11.33 -26.11
C GLY A 40 20.14 12.22 -24.94
N SER A 41 19.37 11.71 -23.97
CA SER A 41 18.83 12.48 -22.84
C SER A 41 19.15 11.89 -21.46
N ALA A 42 19.96 10.83 -21.36
CA ALA A 42 20.43 10.26 -20.10
C ALA A 42 21.56 11.07 -19.41
N GLY A 43 21.96 12.21 -19.98
CA GLY A 43 23.03 13.06 -19.45
C GLY A 43 22.61 13.98 -18.30
N VAL A 44 23.59 14.42 -17.51
CA VAL A 44 23.41 15.30 -16.34
C VAL A 44 22.58 16.54 -16.67
N GLY A 45 22.92 17.27 -17.73
CA GLY A 45 22.22 18.51 -18.08
C GLY A 45 20.73 18.34 -18.42
N TYR A 46 20.33 17.17 -18.94
CA TYR A 46 18.91 16.89 -19.17
C TYR A 46 18.19 16.61 -17.85
N LEU A 47 18.76 15.75 -17.00
CA LEU A 47 18.17 15.45 -15.69
C LEU A 47 18.09 16.70 -14.80
N GLU A 48 19.12 17.56 -14.82
CA GLU A 48 19.14 18.80 -14.05
C GLU A 48 17.98 19.73 -14.42
N ARG A 49 17.63 19.85 -15.71
CA ARG A 49 16.53 20.71 -16.18
C ARG A 49 15.14 20.12 -15.94
N ASN A 50 15.02 18.81 -15.81
CA ASN A 50 13.72 18.13 -15.77
C ASN A 50 13.38 17.55 -14.38
N LEU A 51 14.33 17.44 -13.47
CA LEU A 51 14.07 17.00 -12.10
C LEU A 51 13.48 18.14 -11.25
N PRO A 52 12.50 17.85 -10.37
CA PRO A 52 11.97 18.82 -9.42
C PRO A 52 13.07 19.43 -8.52
N GLU A 53 12.83 20.63 -8.00
CA GLU A 53 13.73 21.28 -7.05
C GLU A 53 14.10 20.36 -5.87
N HIS A 54 15.29 20.55 -5.31
CA HIS A 54 15.76 19.72 -4.20
C HIS A 54 14.87 19.93 -2.96
N PRO A 55 14.48 18.86 -2.23
CA PRO A 55 14.90 17.47 -2.37
C PRO A 55 14.11 16.69 -3.43
N ALA A 56 14.82 16.14 -4.42
CA ALA A 56 14.23 15.25 -5.41
C ALA A 56 14.15 13.82 -4.88
N CYS A 57 13.06 13.12 -5.22
CA CYS A 57 12.86 11.68 -5.03
C CYS A 57 12.78 11.02 -6.40
N LEU A 58 13.67 10.08 -6.67
CA LEU A 58 13.77 9.40 -7.95
C LEU A 58 13.48 7.91 -7.78
N ALA A 59 12.79 7.31 -8.72
CA ALA A 59 12.67 5.88 -8.85
C ALA A 59 13.13 5.46 -10.26
N VAL A 60 13.84 4.34 -10.37
CA VAL A 60 14.33 3.81 -11.64
C VAL A 60 14.30 2.29 -11.62
N SER A 61 13.85 1.67 -12.71
CA SER A 61 13.90 0.21 -12.84
C SER A 61 15.35 -0.28 -12.96
N GLY A 62 15.61 -1.51 -12.57
CA GLY A 62 16.94 -2.12 -12.71
C GLY A 62 17.41 -2.18 -14.18
N THR A 63 16.47 -2.36 -15.12
CA THR A 63 16.70 -2.37 -16.57
C THR A 63 17.07 -0.98 -17.08
N THR A 64 16.31 0.06 -16.70
CA THR A 64 16.61 1.45 -17.07
C THR A 64 17.95 1.90 -16.48
N LEU A 65 18.23 1.55 -15.22
CA LEU A 65 19.52 1.85 -14.59
C LEU A 65 20.69 1.20 -15.34
N ALA A 66 20.52 -0.05 -15.77
CA ALA A 66 21.52 -0.75 -16.57
C ALA A 66 21.77 -0.08 -17.93
N ARG A 67 20.72 0.44 -18.58
CA ARG A 67 20.83 1.18 -19.84
C ARG A 67 21.56 2.53 -19.64
N ILE A 68 21.25 3.24 -18.55
CA ILE A 68 21.92 4.50 -18.19
C ILE A 68 23.45 4.29 -18.06
N PHE A 69 23.88 3.27 -17.33
CA PHE A 69 25.31 3.00 -17.08
C PHE A 69 25.96 2.05 -18.11
N SER A 70 25.36 1.89 -19.30
CA SER A 70 25.94 1.06 -20.36
C SER A 70 26.87 1.84 -21.31
N GLY A 71 26.95 3.18 -21.18
CA GLY A 71 27.70 4.05 -22.07
C GLY A 71 29.11 4.39 -21.56
N SER A 72 30.15 4.14 -22.36
CA SER A 72 31.53 4.45 -21.99
C SER A 72 31.83 5.96 -22.06
N ASN A 73 31.91 6.62 -20.89
CA ASN A 73 32.80 7.73 -20.49
C ASN A 73 32.17 8.81 -19.59
N SER A 74 30.83 8.88 -19.43
CA SER A 74 30.12 9.89 -18.61
C SER A 74 29.51 9.36 -17.31
N ASP A 75 29.74 8.09 -16.97
CA ASP A 75 29.09 7.43 -15.82
C ASP A 75 29.45 8.04 -14.47
N ASN A 76 30.70 8.50 -14.30
CA ASN A 76 31.18 9.06 -13.02
C ASN A 76 30.53 10.41 -12.70
N GLU A 77 30.38 11.26 -13.71
CA GLU A 77 29.72 12.56 -13.56
C GLU A 77 28.23 12.35 -13.24
N LEU A 78 27.57 11.46 -13.98
CA LEU A 78 26.17 11.15 -13.78
C LEU A 78 25.89 10.52 -12.41
N ARG A 79 26.69 9.53 -11.99
CA ARG A 79 26.59 8.94 -10.65
C ARG A 79 26.76 10.01 -9.58
N SER A 80 27.79 10.84 -9.68
CA SER A 80 28.06 11.92 -8.71
C SER A 80 26.91 12.94 -8.68
N PHE A 81 26.36 13.30 -9.83
CA PHE A 81 25.19 14.16 -9.93
C PHE A 81 23.98 13.54 -9.23
N LEU A 82 23.66 12.27 -9.50
CA LEU A 82 22.52 11.59 -8.88
C LEU A 82 22.66 11.55 -7.35
N LEU A 83 23.82 11.16 -6.83
CA LEU A 83 24.05 11.04 -5.38
C LEU A 83 24.02 12.39 -4.63
N ARG A 84 24.29 13.50 -5.33
CA ARG A 84 24.23 14.86 -4.77
C ARG A 84 22.89 15.55 -4.96
N ARG A 85 22.24 15.34 -6.11
CA ARG A 85 21.00 16.05 -6.48
C ARG A 85 19.74 15.36 -5.99
N VAL A 86 19.79 14.03 -5.82
CA VAL A 86 18.66 13.20 -5.41
C VAL A 86 18.81 12.84 -3.94
N SER A 87 17.80 13.18 -3.13
CA SER A 87 17.78 12.84 -1.70
C SER A 87 17.44 11.38 -1.44
N HIS A 88 16.59 10.79 -2.29
CA HIS A 88 16.11 9.42 -2.17
C HIS A 88 15.98 8.78 -3.54
N LEU A 89 16.62 7.62 -3.71
CA LEU A 89 16.61 6.84 -4.93
C LEU A 89 16.02 5.46 -4.66
N LEU A 90 14.96 5.06 -5.38
CA LEU A 90 14.44 3.69 -5.37
C LEU A 90 14.88 2.97 -6.64
N ILE A 91 15.46 1.78 -6.46
CA ILE A 91 15.70 0.82 -7.53
C ILE A 91 14.70 -0.31 -7.38
N TYR A 92 13.78 -0.42 -8.34
CA TYR A 92 12.71 -1.43 -8.38
C TYR A 92 12.84 -2.28 -9.65
N ALA A 93 12.00 -3.31 -9.79
CA ALA A 93 11.95 -4.17 -10.97
C ALA A 93 13.36 -4.60 -11.44
N THR A 94 14.11 -5.18 -10.52
CA THR A 94 15.49 -5.58 -10.77
C THR A 94 15.56 -6.97 -11.39
N GLU A 95 16.51 -7.22 -12.28
CA GLU A 95 16.63 -8.52 -12.95
C GLU A 95 17.97 -9.21 -12.64
N PRO A 96 18.03 -10.55 -12.64
CA PRO A 96 19.26 -11.30 -12.43
C PRO A 96 20.15 -11.32 -13.70
N SER A 97 20.52 -10.15 -14.21
CA SER A 97 21.35 -9.98 -15.41
C SER A 97 22.72 -9.36 -15.09
N ARG A 98 23.71 -9.61 -15.95
CA ARG A 98 25.07 -9.06 -15.78
C ARG A 98 25.08 -7.53 -15.84
N SER A 99 24.29 -6.94 -16.74
CA SER A 99 24.21 -5.49 -16.91
C SER A 99 23.55 -4.83 -15.69
N CYS A 100 22.48 -5.40 -15.14
CA CYS A 100 21.86 -4.91 -13.92
C CYS A 100 22.80 -5.04 -12.71
N GLY A 101 23.49 -6.18 -12.57
CA GLY A 101 24.51 -6.37 -11.53
C GLY A 101 25.66 -5.37 -11.62
N ALA A 102 26.17 -5.12 -12.83
CA ALA A 102 27.23 -4.12 -13.05
C ALA A 102 26.79 -2.70 -12.69
N ALA A 103 25.59 -2.30 -13.10
CA ALA A 103 25.01 -1.00 -12.78
C ALA A 103 24.79 -0.81 -11.27
N LEU A 104 24.25 -1.83 -10.59
CA LEU A 104 24.10 -1.84 -9.14
C LEU A 104 25.46 -1.79 -8.44
N SER A 105 26.43 -2.58 -8.89
CA SER A 105 27.78 -2.59 -8.34
C SER A 105 28.44 -1.22 -8.47
N TYR A 106 28.26 -0.57 -9.61
CA TYR A 106 28.82 0.73 -9.90
C TYR A 106 28.18 1.85 -9.06
N LEU A 107 26.86 1.84 -8.93
CA LEU A 107 26.11 2.80 -8.13
C LEU A 107 26.34 2.62 -6.62
N THR A 108 26.49 1.38 -6.16
CA THR A 108 26.61 1.03 -4.73
C THR A 108 28.05 0.83 -4.25
N GLU A 109 29.03 0.98 -5.14
CA GLU A 109 30.45 0.72 -4.91
C GLU A 109 30.72 -0.71 -4.43
N GLY A 110 30.04 -1.68 -5.05
CA GLY A 110 30.22 -3.11 -4.80
C GLY A 110 29.46 -3.66 -3.59
N ALA A 111 28.61 -2.86 -2.94
CA ALA A 111 27.75 -3.37 -1.87
C ALA A 111 26.73 -4.40 -2.39
N VAL A 112 26.21 -4.17 -3.60
CA VAL A 112 25.39 -5.14 -4.35
C VAL A 112 26.02 -5.36 -5.72
N THR A 113 26.54 -6.57 -5.96
CA THR A 113 27.24 -6.93 -7.21
C THR A 113 26.38 -7.76 -8.16
N SER A 114 25.40 -8.49 -7.61
CA SER A 114 24.47 -9.29 -8.41
C SER A 114 23.20 -9.62 -7.64
N LEU A 115 22.20 -10.07 -8.39
CA LEU A 115 20.90 -10.54 -7.93
C LEU A 115 20.77 -12.02 -8.26
N THR A 116 20.26 -12.81 -7.33
CA THR A 116 20.08 -14.25 -7.50
C THR A 116 18.63 -14.64 -7.20
N PRO A 117 17.93 -15.39 -8.09
CA PRO A 117 16.60 -15.91 -7.82
C PRO A 117 16.57 -16.77 -6.56
N VAL A 118 15.52 -16.60 -5.77
CA VAL A 118 15.25 -17.46 -4.61
C VAL A 118 15.00 -18.89 -5.10
N GLN A 119 15.72 -19.86 -4.52
CA GLN A 119 15.64 -21.27 -4.92
C GLN A 119 14.66 -22.08 -4.08
N ASN A 120 14.33 -21.62 -2.87
CA ASN A 120 13.44 -22.33 -1.94
C ASN A 120 12.25 -21.45 -1.55
N PRO A 121 11.05 -21.66 -2.14
CA PRO A 121 9.87 -20.83 -1.90
C PRO A 121 9.32 -20.96 -0.48
N ASP A 122 9.65 -22.04 0.25
CA ASP A 122 9.23 -22.22 1.65
C ASP A 122 9.96 -21.30 2.63
N THR A 123 10.93 -20.52 2.14
CA THR A 123 11.61 -19.51 2.94
C THR A 123 10.67 -18.33 3.20
N GLU A 124 10.75 -17.76 4.40
CA GLU A 124 9.95 -16.60 4.82
C GLU A 124 10.71 -15.28 4.63
N TYR A 125 9.96 -14.19 4.45
CA TYR A 125 10.48 -12.84 4.57
C TYR A 125 10.68 -12.51 6.05
N ARG A 126 11.89 -12.12 6.42
CA ARG A 126 12.25 -11.68 7.78
C ARG A 126 12.47 -10.17 7.77
N ILE A 127 11.58 -9.41 8.42
CA ILE A 127 11.69 -7.96 8.49
C ILE A 127 12.55 -7.56 9.68
N SER A 128 13.49 -6.65 9.43
CA SER A 128 14.43 -6.19 10.45
C SER A 128 13.73 -5.58 11.66
N PRO A 129 14.10 -5.96 12.90
CA PRO A 129 13.61 -5.32 14.11
C PRO A 129 14.25 -3.93 14.34
N LYS A 130 15.31 -3.59 13.60
CA LYS A 130 16.13 -2.39 13.83
C LYS A 130 15.71 -1.18 13.01
N HIS A 131 14.88 -1.35 11.97
CA HIS A 131 14.56 -0.29 11.00
C HIS A 131 13.09 0.15 11.04
N ARG A 132 12.56 0.40 12.24
CA ARG A 132 11.14 0.80 12.45
C ARG A 132 10.71 2.02 11.63
N ALA A 133 11.61 2.97 11.39
CA ALA A 133 11.31 4.16 10.60
C ALA A 133 10.90 3.84 9.15
N VAL A 134 11.38 2.72 8.60
CA VAL A 134 11.05 2.25 7.23
C VAL A 134 10.00 1.15 7.27
N CYS A 135 10.21 0.14 8.12
CA CYS A 135 9.38 -1.07 8.17
C CYS A 135 8.02 -0.87 8.88
N ARG A 136 7.89 0.20 9.68
CA ARG A 136 6.67 0.59 10.42
C ARG A 136 6.03 -0.58 11.18
N GLN A 137 4.75 -0.87 10.96
CA GLN A 137 3.99 -1.91 11.66
C GLN A 137 4.52 -3.33 11.41
N LEU A 138 5.29 -3.52 10.32
CA LEU A 138 5.83 -4.82 9.96
C LEU A 138 7.20 -5.10 10.60
N THR A 139 7.73 -4.16 11.39
CA THR A 139 9.02 -4.28 12.07
C THR A 139 9.10 -5.52 12.95
N GLY A 140 10.08 -6.39 12.69
CA GLY A 140 10.30 -7.61 13.47
C GLY A 140 9.34 -8.76 13.14
N LEU A 141 8.46 -8.59 12.14
CA LEU A 141 7.59 -9.67 11.68
C LEU A 141 8.31 -10.61 10.72
N THR A 142 7.80 -11.84 10.69
CA THR A 142 8.13 -12.86 9.71
C THR A 142 6.84 -13.36 9.08
N PHE A 143 6.81 -13.51 7.76
CA PHE A 143 5.68 -14.07 7.02
C PHE A 143 6.19 -14.67 5.72
N GLY A 144 5.44 -15.60 5.16
CA GLY A 144 5.76 -16.32 3.94
C GLY A 144 4.48 -16.76 3.23
N ARG A 145 4.59 -17.44 2.09
CA ARG A 145 5.82 -17.96 1.46
C ARG A 145 6.47 -16.96 0.49
N THR A 146 7.75 -17.15 0.19
CA THR A 146 8.45 -16.36 -0.85
C THR A 146 8.04 -16.80 -2.25
N ASN A 147 8.30 -15.96 -3.24
CA ASN A 147 7.90 -16.18 -4.62
C ASN A 147 9.14 -16.37 -5.52
N GLU A 148 9.43 -17.62 -5.89
CA GLU A 148 10.58 -17.99 -6.74
C GLU A 148 10.60 -17.31 -8.12
N ARG A 149 9.44 -16.86 -8.63
CA ARG A 149 9.34 -16.22 -9.94
C ARG A 149 9.73 -14.75 -9.91
N THR A 150 9.56 -14.10 -8.76
CA THR A 150 9.73 -12.66 -8.64
C THR A 150 10.82 -12.24 -7.68
N ASP A 151 11.14 -13.07 -6.70
CA ASP A 151 12.02 -12.70 -5.60
C ASP A 151 13.47 -12.99 -5.93
N LEU A 152 14.29 -11.97 -5.67
CA LEU A 152 15.73 -11.97 -5.88
C LEU A 152 16.41 -11.58 -4.56
N THR A 153 17.57 -12.16 -4.32
CA THR A 153 18.41 -11.81 -3.17
C THR A 153 19.75 -11.26 -3.63
N PHE A 154 20.33 -10.40 -2.80
CA PHE A 154 21.57 -9.70 -3.11
C PHE A 154 22.80 -10.57 -2.84
N ALA A 155 23.83 -10.40 -3.67
CA ALA A 155 25.20 -10.81 -3.40
C ALA A 155 26.13 -9.58 -3.47
N GLY A 156 27.25 -9.60 -2.75
CA GLY A 156 28.21 -8.49 -2.65
C GLY A 156 28.77 -8.31 -1.24
N ARG A 157 29.52 -7.22 -1.04
CA ARG A 157 30.07 -6.82 0.28
C ARG A 157 29.00 -6.04 1.05
N GLN A 158 28.07 -6.74 1.68
CA GLN A 158 26.88 -6.13 2.31
C GLN A 158 27.18 -5.38 3.63
N ASP A 159 28.44 -5.07 3.93
CA ASP A 159 28.90 -4.54 5.21
C ASP A 159 28.32 -3.16 5.57
N ASN A 160 27.94 -2.38 4.55
CA ASN A 160 27.34 -1.05 4.71
C ASN A 160 25.85 -0.99 4.34
N LEU A 161 25.25 -2.14 4.08
CA LEU A 161 23.88 -2.24 3.61
C LEU A 161 22.94 -2.42 4.81
N SER A 162 22.02 -1.47 5.02
CA SER A 162 20.96 -1.62 6.02
C SER A 162 19.91 -2.60 5.48
N SER A 163 20.07 -3.88 5.83
CA SER A 163 19.15 -4.95 5.45
C SER A 163 17.80 -4.75 6.13
N LEU A 164 16.78 -4.36 5.36
CA LEU A 164 15.42 -4.07 5.83
C LEU A 164 14.57 -5.34 5.85
N ILE A 165 14.73 -6.19 4.83
CA ILE A 165 14.06 -7.48 4.70
C ILE A 165 15.07 -8.50 4.18
N LYS A 166 15.09 -9.67 4.81
CA LYS A 166 15.87 -10.84 4.39
C LYS A 166 14.98 -11.97 3.93
N ILE A 167 15.48 -12.78 3.01
CA ILE A 167 14.95 -14.10 2.65
C ILE A 167 16.05 -15.09 2.97
N GLY A 168 15.81 -15.99 3.93
CA GLY A 168 16.91 -16.75 4.53
C GLY A 168 17.96 -15.76 5.05
N ASP A 169 19.24 -16.07 4.91
CA ASP A 169 20.30 -15.20 5.41
C ASP A 169 20.71 -14.09 4.42
N ARG A 170 20.05 -14.04 3.26
CA ARG A 170 20.37 -13.11 2.19
C ARG A 170 19.43 -11.91 2.23
N THR A 171 19.97 -10.74 1.89
CA THR A 171 19.17 -9.51 1.83
C THR A 171 18.29 -9.48 0.59
N PHE A 172 17.04 -9.06 0.76
CA PHE A 172 16.04 -8.89 -0.29
C PHE A 172 15.66 -7.42 -0.48
N PHE A 173 15.49 -6.64 0.61
CA PHE A 173 15.23 -5.20 0.53
C PHE A 173 16.18 -4.48 1.45
N ALA A 174 16.79 -3.40 0.97
CA ALA A 174 17.78 -2.67 1.76
C ALA A 174 17.85 -1.19 1.47
N ALA A 175 18.48 -0.46 2.40
CA ALA A 175 18.86 0.92 2.25
C ALA A 175 20.38 1.09 2.35
N LEU A 176 20.93 2.06 1.61
CA LEU A 176 22.33 2.44 1.59
C LEU A 176 22.45 3.96 1.58
N GLU A 177 23.17 4.52 2.55
CA GLU A 177 23.48 5.95 2.58
C GLU A 177 24.74 6.25 1.77
N ARG A 178 24.67 7.24 0.88
CA ARG A 178 25.75 7.69 0.01
C ARG A 178 25.65 9.19 -0.22
N ASP A 179 26.67 9.94 0.18
CA ASP A 179 26.67 11.40 0.18
C ASP A 179 25.40 11.96 0.83
N THR A 180 24.57 12.67 0.06
CA THR A 180 23.28 13.23 0.48
C THR A 180 22.08 12.36 0.09
N CYS A 181 22.32 11.22 -0.56
CA CYS A 181 21.31 10.32 -1.08
C CYS A 181 21.14 9.08 -0.20
N THR A 182 19.89 8.67 0.04
CA THR A 182 19.57 7.32 0.52
C THR A 182 19.06 6.48 -0.64
N ILE A 183 19.80 5.44 -0.99
CA ILE A 183 19.45 4.49 -2.05
C ILE A 183 18.69 3.32 -1.42
N PHE A 184 17.55 2.97 -1.99
CA PHE A 184 16.75 1.80 -1.64
C PHE A 184 16.75 0.83 -2.81
N ILE A 185 16.98 -0.46 -2.53
CA ILE A 185 17.09 -1.50 -3.56
C ILE A 185 16.13 -2.61 -3.19
N VAL A 186 15.21 -2.93 -4.09
CA VAL A 186 14.24 -4.01 -3.94
C VAL A 186 14.67 -5.20 -4.81
N GLY A 187 14.88 -6.35 -4.19
CA GLY A 187 15.14 -7.62 -4.86
C GLY A 187 13.87 -8.24 -5.42
N CYS A 188 13.12 -7.51 -6.22
CA CYS A 188 11.93 -8.01 -6.90
C CYS A 188 11.97 -7.56 -8.35
N ASN A 189 11.67 -8.47 -9.28
CA ASN A 189 11.72 -8.18 -10.72
C ASN A 189 10.48 -7.49 -11.28
N THR A 190 9.46 -7.24 -10.45
CA THR A 190 8.22 -6.61 -10.90
C THR A 190 7.58 -5.77 -9.79
N VAL A 191 6.64 -4.92 -10.18
CA VAL A 191 5.75 -4.17 -9.29
C VAL A 191 4.33 -4.62 -9.59
N ALA A 192 3.56 -4.97 -8.56
CA ALA A 192 2.20 -5.46 -8.79
C ALA A 192 1.29 -4.35 -9.31
N ASP A 193 0.45 -4.71 -10.27
CA ASP A 193 -0.64 -3.86 -10.72
C ASP A 193 -1.78 -3.92 -9.70
N ILE A 194 -2.02 -2.80 -9.02
CA ILE A 194 -3.07 -2.64 -8.00
C ILE A 194 -4.50 -2.70 -8.54
N ASP A 195 -4.67 -2.62 -9.86
CA ASP A 195 -5.97 -2.79 -10.53
C ASP A 195 -6.22 -4.25 -10.95
N THR A 196 -5.26 -5.15 -10.72
CA THR A 196 -5.42 -6.57 -11.04
C THR A 196 -6.60 -7.14 -10.25
N VAL A 197 -7.56 -7.73 -10.96
CA VAL A 197 -8.65 -8.47 -10.34
C VAL A 197 -8.09 -9.71 -9.67
N VAL A 198 -8.25 -9.80 -8.34
CA VAL A 198 -7.82 -10.95 -7.54
C VAL A 198 -9.02 -11.78 -7.10
N SER A 199 -8.82 -13.10 -7.00
CA SER A 199 -9.81 -13.99 -6.40
C SER A 199 -10.02 -13.65 -4.92
N PRO A 200 -11.24 -13.78 -4.35
CA PRO A 200 -11.45 -13.72 -2.91
C PRO A 200 -10.63 -14.76 -2.13
N LEU A 201 -10.18 -15.83 -2.79
CA LEU A 201 -9.32 -16.87 -2.23
C LEU A 201 -7.82 -16.63 -2.50
N ALA A 202 -7.45 -15.50 -3.10
CA ALA A 202 -6.07 -15.20 -3.39
C ALA A 202 -5.27 -15.03 -2.09
N ASP A 203 -4.11 -15.67 -2.03
CA ASP A 203 -3.16 -15.44 -0.96
C ASP A 203 -2.53 -14.04 -1.12
N VAL A 204 -2.95 -13.09 -0.28
CA VAL A 204 -2.41 -11.72 -0.27
C VAL A 204 -0.91 -11.72 0.02
N GLY A 205 -0.41 -12.72 0.76
CA GLY A 205 1.03 -12.90 1.02
C GLY A 205 1.86 -13.05 -0.24
N SER A 206 1.28 -13.64 -1.31
CA SER A 206 1.96 -13.82 -2.60
C SER A 206 2.28 -12.50 -3.34
N TYR A 207 1.66 -11.39 -2.94
CA TYR A 207 1.91 -10.05 -3.49
C TYR A 207 2.91 -9.24 -2.66
N PHE A 208 3.39 -9.78 -1.54
CA PHE A 208 4.21 -9.05 -0.59
C PHE A 208 5.43 -8.39 -1.24
N SER A 209 6.26 -9.16 -1.95
CA SER A 209 7.50 -8.68 -2.57
C SER A 209 7.28 -7.61 -3.64
N ARG A 210 6.14 -7.67 -4.32
CA ARG A 210 5.75 -6.82 -5.44
C ARG A 210 5.08 -5.51 -5.03
N LEU A 211 4.68 -5.38 -3.75
CA LEU A 211 3.96 -4.20 -3.23
C LEU A 211 4.69 -3.56 -2.05
N ILE A 212 4.97 -4.35 -1.01
CA ILE A 212 5.28 -3.81 0.32
C ILE A 212 6.62 -3.05 0.35
N PRO A 213 7.71 -3.50 -0.27
CA PRO A 213 8.97 -2.74 -0.28
C PRO A 213 8.82 -1.34 -0.90
N ALA A 214 8.10 -1.24 -2.03
CA ALA A 214 7.82 0.04 -2.69
C ALA A 214 6.94 0.93 -1.79
N MET A 215 5.89 0.37 -1.16
CA MET A 215 5.07 1.11 -0.20
C MET A 215 5.87 1.58 1.03
N MET A 216 6.78 0.76 1.55
CA MET A 216 7.68 1.12 2.66
C MET A 216 8.56 2.30 2.28
N PHE A 217 9.17 2.27 1.08
CA PHE A 217 9.96 3.38 0.54
C PHE A 217 9.13 4.66 0.44
N LEU A 218 7.99 4.61 -0.27
CA LEU A 218 7.13 5.78 -0.50
C LEU A 218 6.66 6.38 0.83
N LYS A 219 6.18 5.55 1.77
CA LYS A 219 5.76 6.04 3.10
C LYS A 219 6.92 6.58 3.93
N ARG A 220 8.13 6.03 3.80
CA ARG A 220 9.33 6.52 4.50
C ARG A 220 9.74 7.90 4.01
N VAL A 221 9.77 8.09 2.70
CA VAL A 221 10.25 9.32 2.05
C VAL A 221 9.24 10.44 2.20
N PHE A 222 7.98 10.18 1.89
CA PHE A 222 6.94 11.21 1.83
C PHE A 222 6.26 11.47 3.17
N ARG A 223 6.45 10.60 4.17
CA ARG A 223 5.95 10.77 5.55
C ARG A 223 4.46 11.14 5.57
N ASP A 224 4.13 12.33 6.09
CA ASP A 224 2.76 12.82 6.25
C ASP A 224 2.11 13.26 4.93
N LYS A 225 2.87 13.37 3.83
CA LYS A 225 2.29 13.58 2.49
C LYS A 225 1.69 12.30 1.92
N ALA A 226 2.20 11.13 2.30
CA ALA A 226 1.59 9.85 1.93
C ALA A 226 0.39 9.58 2.83
N TRP A 227 -0.70 9.04 2.28
CA TRP A 227 -1.89 8.72 3.05
C TRP A 227 -1.53 7.88 4.28
N HIS A 228 -1.92 8.36 5.45
CA HIS A 228 -1.66 7.72 6.72
C HIS A 228 -2.80 7.98 7.70
N ALA A 229 -2.99 7.03 8.62
CA ALA A 229 -3.82 7.29 9.79
C ALA A 229 -3.07 8.24 10.75
N ARG A 230 -3.80 9.15 11.43
CA ARG A 230 -3.21 10.08 12.42
C ARG A 230 -2.62 9.33 13.63
N LYS A 231 -3.19 8.18 13.97
CA LYS A 231 -2.74 7.26 15.02
C LYS A 231 -3.00 5.82 14.55
N PRO A 232 -2.33 4.80 15.11
CA PRO A 232 -2.75 3.42 14.90
C PRO A 232 -4.12 3.21 15.53
N TYR A 233 -5.15 3.06 14.70
CA TYR A 233 -6.50 2.70 15.11
C TYR A 233 -6.76 1.26 14.67
N ALA A 234 -7.47 0.50 15.49
CA ALA A 234 -8.08 -0.76 15.10
C ALA A 234 -9.59 -0.58 15.20
N ASN A 235 -10.28 -0.87 14.11
CA ASN A 235 -11.74 -0.95 14.08
C ASN A 235 -12.11 -2.38 13.69
N PHE A 236 -12.83 -3.05 14.59
CA PHE A 236 -13.36 -4.36 14.29
C PHE A 236 -14.77 -4.20 13.74
N THR A 237 -14.93 -4.30 12.43
CA THR A 237 -16.23 -4.19 11.78
C THR A 237 -16.93 -5.55 11.75
N VAL A 238 -18.21 -5.58 12.12
CA VAL A 238 -19.04 -6.78 12.02
C VAL A 238 -20.19 -6.51 11.05
N ASP A 239 -20.25 -7.30 9.98
CA ASP A 239 -21.28 -7.21 8.95
C ASP A 239 -22.52 -8.04 9.34
N ASP A 240 -23.69 -7.50 9.02
CA ASP A 240 -25.02 -8.12 9.15
C ASP A 240 -25.67 -8.26 10.53
N PRO A 241 -25.05 -7.98 11.70
CA PRO A 241 -25.69 -8.41 12.92
C PRO A 241 -26.93 -7.55 13.19
N LEU A 242 -28.00 -8.22 13.58
CA LEU A 242 -29.12 -7.53 14.20
C LEU A 242 -28.65 -6.91 15.52
N LEU A 243 -29.25 -5.78 15.89
CA LEU A 243 -29.06 -5.17 17.21
C LEU A 243 -29.99 -5.83 18.23
N GLN A 244 -29.74 -7.12 18.49
CA GLN A 244 -30.39 -7.93 19.53
C GLN A 244 -29.35 -8.43 20.51
N GLU A 245 -29.76 -8.87 21.71
CA GLU A 245 -28.82 -9.32 22.75
C GLU A 245 -27.82 -10.35 22.24
N SER A 246 -28.25 -11.24 21.34
CA SER A 246 -27.36 -12.14 20.61
C SER A 246 -27.75 -12.30 19.15
N TYR A 247 -26.75 -12.45 18.28
CA TYR A 247 -26.90 -12.76 16.85
C TYR A 247 -25.87 -13.83 16.46
N GLY A 248 -26.32 -15.07 16.28
CA GLY A 248 -25.42 -16.21 16.19
C GLY A 248 -24.56 -16.31 17.47
N PHE A 249 -23.25 -16.25 17.32
CA PHE A 249 -22.29 -16.26 18.44
C PHE A 249 -21.89 -14.86 18.94
N LEU A 250 -22.40 -13.78 18.31
CA LEU A 250 -22.16 -12.42 18.78
C LEU A 250 -23.10 -12.10 19.94
N ASN A 251 -22.56 -11.76 21.11
CA ASN A 251 -23.29 -11.12 22.21
C ASN A 251 -22.70 -9.71 22.46
N TYR A 252 -23.55 -8.68 22.48
CA TYR A 252 -23.07 -7.29 22.54
C TYR A 252 -22.48 -6.88 23.89
N ARG A 253 -22.91 -7.50 25.00
CA ARG A 253 -22.33 -7.25 26.32
C ARG A 253 -20.95 -7.87 26.42
N THR A 254 -20.81 -9.12 26.01
CA THR A 254 -19.52 -9.80 25.93
C THR A 254 -18.56 -9.08 24.99
N LEU A 255 -19.06 -8.59 23.85
CA LEU A 255 -18.26 -7.78 22.93
C LEU A 255 -17.79 -6.48 23.61
N LEU A 256 -18.67 -5.78 24.31
CA LEU A 256 -18.31 -4.54 25.03
C LEU A 256 -17.25 -4.78 26.11
N GLU A 257 -17.43 -5.80 26.94
CA GLU A 257 -16.44 -6.19 27.95
C GLU A 257 -15.08 -6.52 27.32
N THR A 258 -15.11 -7.18 26.16
CA THR A 258 -13.89 -7.52 25.41
C THR A 258 -13.24 -6.26 24.82
N MET A 259 -14.02 -5.32 24.30
CA MET A 259 -13.52 -4.04 23.82
C MET A 259 -12.89 -3.20 24.93
N ASP A 260 -13.48 -3.20 26.13
CA ASP A 260 -12.91 -2.50 27.28
C ASP A 260 -11.62 -3.13 27.77
N ARG A 261 -11.57 -4.45 27.83
CA ARG A 261 -10.35 -5.18 28.24
C ARG A 261 -9.21 -5.01 27.23
N CYS A 262 -9.50 -5.07 25.94
CA CYS A 262 -8.48 -5.10 24.89
C CYS A 262 -8.22 -3.73 24.23
N GLY A 263 -9.04 -2.71 24.53
CA GLY A 263 -8.86 -1.34 24.03
C GLY A 263 -9.10 -1.18 22.53
N PHE A 264 -10.20 -1.72 22.00
CA PHE A 264 -10.59 -1.54 20.59
C PHE A 264 -12.01 -1.02 20.43
N PHE A 265 -12.35 -0.63 19.21
CA PHE A 265 -13.64 -0.09 18.80
C PHE A 265 -14.31 -1.01 17.78
N THR A 266 -15.64 -1.07 17.77
CA THR A 266 -16.41 -1.84 16.80
C THR A 266 -17.43 -1.00 16.06
N THR A 267 -17.39 -1.08 14.73
CA THR A 267 -18.47 -0.60 13.87
C THR A 267 -19.39 -1.76 13.49
N ILE A 268 -20.68 -1.58 13.70
CA ILE A 268 -21.70 -2.50 13.22
C ILE A 268 -22.15 -2.05 11.84
N ALA A 269 -21.91 -2.87 10.81
CA ALA A 269 -22.47 -2.64 9.49
C ALA A 269 -23.93 -3.11 9.51
N PHE A 270 -24.84 -2.16 9.78
CA PHE A 270 -26.25 -2.45 10.00
C PHE A 270 -27.05 -2.36 8.71
N ILE A 271 -27.82 -3.40 8.41
CA ILE A 271 -28.70 -3.47 7.24
C ILE A 271 -29.92 -2.56 7.47
N PRO A 272 -30.12 -1.49 6.69
CA PRO A 272 -31.22 -0.53 6.88
C PRO A 272 -32.61 -1.17 6.92
N TRP A 273 -32.86 -2.20 6.09
CA TRP A 273 -34.11 -2.98 6.10
C TRP A 273 -34.51 -3.49 7.49
N ASN A 274 -33.54 -3.73 8.38
CA ASN A 274 -33.77 -4.23 9.73
C ASN A 274 -34.06 -3.14 10.77
N PHE A 275 -34.22 -1.87 10.39
CA PHE A 275 -34.35 -0.75 11.35
C PHE A 275 -35.39 -0.94 12.46
N LYS A 276 -36.51 -1.60 12.17
CA LYS A 276 -37.57 -1.87 13.16
C LYS A 276 -37.28 -3.04 14.11
N ARG A 277 -36.15 -3.74 13.95
CA ARG A 277 -35.83 -5.01 14.65
C ARG A 277 -34.82 -4.84 15.79
N THR A 278 -34.48 -3.60 16.15
CA THR A 278 -33.53 -3.30 17.21
C THR A 278 -34.17 -3.49 18.58
N ASP A 279 -33.50 -4.25 19.45
CA ASP A 279 -33.85 -4.37 20.87
C ASP A 279 -33.55 -3.05 21.60
N PRO A 280 -34.54 -2.43 22.29
CA PRO A 280 -34.33 -1.21 23.06
C PRO A 280 -33.20 -1.29 24.10
N ASN A 281 -32.96 -2.46 24.71
CA ASN A 281 -31.90 -2.64 25.69
C ASN A 281 -30.51 -2.58 25.04
N ILE A 282 -30.38 -3.13 23.84
CA ILE A 282 -29.14 -3.06 23.06
C ILE A 282 -28.93 -1.66 22.48
N ALA A 283 -30.00 -0.99 22.05
CA ALA A 283 -29.91 0.42 21.71
C ALA A 283 -29.45 1.28 22.90
N ALA A 284 -29.97 1.05 24.10
CA ALA A 284 -29.51 1.74 25.30
C ALA A 284 -28.02 1.45 25.60
N LEU A 285 -27.59 0.20 25.47
CA LEU A 285 -26.19 -0.22 25.65
C LEU A 285 -25.26 0.54 24.70
N LEU A 286 -25.51 0.48 23.39
CA LEU A 286 -24.69 1.13 22.37
C LEU A 286 -24.68 2.65 22.54
N ARG A 287 -25.86 3.25 22.81
CA ARG A 287 -25.98 4.70 23.04
C ARG A 287 -25.20 5.17 24.26
N SER A 288 -25.07 4.33 25.28
CA SER A 288 -24.25 4.65 26.47
C SER A 288 -22.75 4.57 26.23
N ARG A 289 -22.31 3.94 25.12
CA ARG A 289 -20.90 3.65 24.80
C ARG A 289 -20.49 4.12 23.39
N PRO A 290 -20.65 5.42 23.06
CA PRO A 290 -20.17 5.97 21.78
C PRO A 290 -18.64 5.94 21.66
N ASP A 291 -17.92 5.68 22.76
CA ASP A 291 -16.48 5.45 22.79
C ASP A 291 -16.07 4.03 22.35
N ARG A 292 -17.05 3.16 22.07
CA ARG A 292 -16.83 1.75 21.69
C ARG A 292 -17.60 1.29 20.48
N PHE A 293 -18.80 1.83 20.26
CA PHE A 293 -19.66 1.42 19.15
C PHE A 293 -19.91 2.57 18.17
N SER A 294 -19.88 2.26 16.89
CA SER A 294 -20.59 3.03 15.87
C SER A 294 -21.44 2.11 14.99
N ILE A 295 -22.33 2.72 14.22
CA ILE A 295 -23.17 2.03 13.25
C ILE A 295 -22.88 2.64 11.89
N ALA A 296 -22.65 1.80 10.88
CA ALA A 296 -22.52 2.20 9.49
C ALA A 296 -23.63 1.56 8.64
N VAL A 297 -23.91 2.16 7.50
CA VAL A 297 -24.93 1.66 6.57
C VAL A 297 -24.40 0.43 5.86
N HIS A 298 -25.09 -0.72 5.94
CA HIS A 298 -24.72 -1.93 5.21
C HIS A 298 -25.70 -2.23 4.07
N GLY A 299 -25.51 -1.51 2.97
CA GLY A 299 -26.36 -1.61 1.79
C GLY A 299 -27.73 -0.94 1.96
N CYS A 300 -28.79 -1.64 1.54
CA CYS A 300 -30.19 -1.21 1.68
C CYS A 300 -31.04 -2.38 2.18
N ASP A 301 -31.29 -3.35 1.30
CA ASP A 301 -32.14 -4.51 1.57
C ASP A 301 -31.32 -5.78 1.78
N HIS A 302 -29.98 -5.70 1.61
CA HIS A 302 -29.05 -6.82 1.66
C HIS A 302 -29.37 -7.91 0.63
N THR A 303 -29.80 -7.48 -0.56
CA THR A 303 -29.99 -8.36 -1.74
C THR A 303 -28.68 -8.59 -2.48
N GLY A 304 -28.61 -9.67 -3.27
CA GLY A 304 -27.39 -10.05 -3.99
C GLY A 304 -26.87 -8.95 -4.92
N ALA A 305 -25.60 -8.55 -4.74
CA ALA A 305 -24.91 -7.55 -5.55
C ALA A 305 -25.71 -6.24 -5.76
N GLU A 306 -26.42 -5.78 -4.74
CA GLU A 306 -27.41 -4.71 -4.89
C GLU A 306 -26.84 -3.33 -5.28
N PHE A 307 -25.53 -3.14 -5.17
CA PHE A 307 -24.79 -1.98 -5.65
C PHE A 307 -23.85 -2.29 -6.83
N GLY A 308 -23.93 -3.50 -7.40
CA GLY A 308 -23.13 -3.94 -8.56
C GLY A 308 -23.71 -3.54 -9.92
N SER A 309 -24.56 -2.51 -9.98
CA SER A 309 -25.22 -2.04 -11.21
C SER A 309 -24.64 -0.70 -11.65
N ASP A 310 -24.62 -0.44 -12.97
CA ASP A 310 -24.29 0.88 -13.53
C ASP A 310 -25.51 1.82 -13.65
N ASP A 311 -26.72 1.36 -13.32
CA ASP A 311 -27.93 2.19 -13.32
C ASP A 311 -27.91 3.16 -12.12
N THR A 312 -27.40 4.36 -12.36
CA THR A 312 -27.33 5.44 -11.36
C THR A 312 -28.69 5.83 -10.78
N THR A 313 -29.80 5.66 -11.51
CA THR A 313 -31.14 5.99 -11.01
C THR A 313 -31.59 4.95 -10.00
N LEU A 314 -31.36 3.66 -10.30
CA LEU A 314 -31.60 2.57 -9.35
C LEU A 314 -30.73 2.72 -8.10
N LEU A 315 -29.43 2.96 -8.26
CA LEU A 315 -28.49 3.14 -7.16
C LEU A 315 -28.89 4.32 -6.25
N ASN A 316 -29.23 5.48 -6.83
CA ASN A 316 -29.70 6.63 -6.08
C ASN A 316 -30.98 6.34 -5.27
N ARG A 317 -31.92 5.58 -5.84
CA ARG A 317 -33.13 5.16 -5.11
C ARG A 317 -32.79 4.27 -3.92
N LYS A 318 -31.89 3.31 -4.08
CA LYS A 318 -31.42 2.43 -3.00
C LYS A 318 -30.71 3.22 -1.89
N VAL A 319 -29.78 4.12 -2.24
CA VAL A 319 -29.10 4.98 -1.24
C VAL A 319 -30.11 5.81 -0.46
N ARG A 320 -31.09 6.43 -1.13
CA ARG A 320 -32.13 7.23 -0.46
C ARG A 320 -33.01 6.37 0.46
N ALA A 321 -33.42 5.19 0.01
CA ALA A 321 -34.22 4.27 0.82
C ALA A 321 -33.46 3.83 2.09
N ALA A 322 -32.19 3.44 1.93
CA ALA A 322 -31.30 3.10 3.04
C ALA A 322 -31.19 4.25 4.05
N LEU A 323 -30.94 5.48 3.57
CA LEU A 323 -30.82 6.65 4.45
C LEU A 323 -32.14 6.98 5.16
N LEU A 324 -33.29 6.85 4.50
CA LEU A 324 -34.59 7.05 5.15
C LEU A 324 -34.79 6.06 6.30
N GLN A 325 -34.54 4.77 6.07
CA GLN A 325 -34.65 3.74 7.10
C GLN A 325 -33.67 3.95 8.26
N MET A 326 -32.43 4.36 7.98
CA MET A 326 -31.43 4.67 9.01
C MET A 326 -31.79 5.94 9.81
N ASN A 327 -32.39 6.95 9.16
CA ASN A 327 -32.89 8.12 9.88
C ASN A 327 -34.06 7.76 10.80
N ASP A 328 -34.99 6.93 10.33
CA ASP A 328 -36.10 6.42 11.16
C ASP A 328 -35.58 5.56 12.32
N HIS A 329 -34.55 4.74 12.08
CA HIS A 329 -33.84 3.97 13.11
C HIS A 329 -33.29 4.89 14.20
N GLN A 330 -32.56 5.94 13.80
CA GLN A 330 -31.98 6.91 14.71
C GLN A 330 -33.06 7.67 15.50
N GLN A 331 -34.14 8.09 14.87
CA GLN A 331 -35.25 8.76 15.55
C GLN A 331 -35.92 7.86 16.59
N THR A 332 -36.10 6.58 16.28
CA THR A 332 -36.81 5.62 17.15
C THR A 332 -35.93 5.13 18.29
N THR A 333 -34.65 4.90 18.04
CA THR A 333 -33.73 4.25 19.01
C THR A 333 -32.77 5.24 19.68
N GLY A 334 -32.60 6.43 19.13
CA GLY A 334 -31.58 7.40 19.55
C GLY A 334 -30.15 7.02 19.19
N LEU A 335 -29.94 5.97 18.39
CA LEU A 335 -28.61 5.55 17.93
C LEU A 335 -28.19 6.37 16.70
N ALA A 336 -27.06 7.07 16.80
CA ALA A 336 -26.45 7.71 15.64
C ALA A 336 -25.82 6.68 14.71
N PHE A 337 -25.76 7.01 13.41
CA PHE A 337 -25.04 6.22 12.42
C PHE A 337 -24.12 7.12 11.57
N ASP A 338 -23.02 6.54 11.14
CA ASP A 338 -22.07 7.15 10.23
C ASP A 338 -22.65 7.13 8.81
N ARG A 339 -22.54 8.25 8.09
CA ARG A 339 -22.92 8.36 6.67
C ARG A 339 -21.86 7.76 5.76
N VAL A 340 -21.48 6.52 6.07
CA VAL A 340 -20.53 5.69 5.33
C VAL A 340 -21.24 4.38 5.03
N MET A 341 -21.14 3.93 3.78
CA MET A 341 -21.70 2.65 3.35
C MET A 341 -20.61 1.59 3.27
N ILE A 342 -20.83 0.48 3.96
CA ILE A 342 -20.09 -0.76 3.77
C ILE A 342 -20.92 -1.60 2.80
N PHE A 343 -20.38 -1.92 1.62
CA PHE A 343 -21.13 -2.64 0.61
C PHE A 343 -21.28 -4.12 0.96
N PRO A 344 -22.52 -4.67 0.94
CA PRO A 344 -22.76 -6.09 1.10
C PRO A 344 -21.91 -6.93 0.15
N GLN A 345 -21.32 -8.02 0.66
CA GLN A 345 -20.54 -8.99 -0.11
C GLN A 345 -19.29 -8.41 -0.81
N GLY A 346 -18.91 -7.15 -0.52
CA GLY A 346 -17.84 -6.44 -1.21
C GLY A 346 -18.11 -6.18 -2.70
N LYS A 347 -19.37 -6.28 -3.15
CA LYS A 347 -19.74 -6.14 -4.58
C LYS A 347 -20.40 -4.80 -4.86
N PHE A 348 -19.69 -3.93 -5.59
CA PHE A 348 -20.21 -2.63 -6.02
C PHE A 348 -19.58 -2.19 -7.34
N ALA A 349 -20.30 -1.37 -8.11
CA ALA A 349 -19.82 -0.77 -9.34
C ALA A 349 -19.18 0.60 -9.10
N ALA A 350 -18.35 1.07 -10.03
CA ALA A 350 -17.81 2.44 -9.98
C ALA A 350 -18.92 3.50 -9.99
N ALA A 351 -20.06 3.22 -10.63
CA ALA A 351 -21.25 4.05 -10.57
C ALA A 351 -21.79 4.23 -9.14
N ALA A 352 -21.76 3.18 -8.31
CA ALA A 352 -22.20 3.25 -6.91
C ALA A 352 -21.36 4.25 -6.10
N MET A 353 -20.04 4.27 -6.32
CA MET A 353 -19.14 5.24 -5.66
C MET A 353 -19.48 6.69 -6.02
N LYS A 354 -19.97 6.95 -7.25
CA LYS A 354 -20.41 8.28 -7.66
C LYS A 354 -21.71 8.69 -6.96
N THR A 355 -22.61 7.74 -6.71
CA THR A 355 -23.90 8.00 -6.04
C THR A 355 -23.80 8.20 -4.53
N LEU A 356 -22.66 7.86 -3.91
CA LEU A 356 -22.39 8.09 -2.49
C LEU A 356 -21.78 9.47 -2.17
N LYS A 357 -21.41 10.24 -3.20
CA LYS A 357 -20.94 11.63 -3.06
C LYS A 357 -22.14 12.57 -2.95
#